data_AF-A0A7S2E8Q3-F1
#
_entry.id   AF-A0A7S2E8Q3-F1
#
_cell.length_a   1.000
_cell.length_b   1.000
_cell.length_c   1.000
_cell.angle_alpha   90.00
_cell.angle_beta   90.00
_cell.angle_gamma   90.00
#
_symmetry.space_group_name_H-M   'P 1'
#
loop_
_entity.id
_entity.type
_entity.pdbx_description
1 polymer ?
#
loop_
_entity_poly.entity_id
_entity_poly.type
_entity_poly.pdbx_seq_one_letter_code
_entity_poly.pdbx_strand_id
1 'polypeptide(L)'
;MSETGEPSDGSDPSFAAKLRDVIGGRFSPAMRRSVQTVVLYEANRCLKDRYSSLRPFQRKIALYDTASDLINTLTFIPPYHRIEIMFRTASGKVPLSPDLAWRRMKLIDREIQKTIVPKIRPFLDPDLGHKECCDDFIQSQYEAVSGVRGKKHPTVWEYSHLNIFLAYRMFYLGEDVDPLLPSAKDPNPNRVVPNKKPAVYPPDPTMGAGGRHVLASRGGMHPSGM
;
A
#
# COMPACT_ATOMS: atom_id res chain seq x y z
N MET A 1 40.41 19.61 -12.56
CA MET A 1 40.08 19.11 -11.22
C MET A 1 39.19 17.91 -11.44
N SER A 2 39.77 16.72 -11.28
CA SER A 2 39.08 15.45 -11.55
C SER A 2 38.34 15.06 -10.28
N GLU A 3 37.01 15.16 -10.29
CA GLU A 3 36.19 14.57 -9.24
C GLU A 3 36.22 13.05 -9.44
N THR A 4 37.02 12.39 -8.63
CA THR A 4 36.96 10.95 -8.41
C THR A 4 35.63 10.63 -7.75
N GLY A 5 34.63 10.30 -8.57
CA GLY A 5 33.37 9.72 -8.10
C GLY A 5 33.67 8.37 -7.46
N GLU A 6 33.56 8.30 -6.13
CA GLU A 6 33.56 7.02 -5.44
C GLU A 6 32.41 6.16 -5.98
N PRO A 7 32.62 4.86 -6.19
CA PRO A 7 31.54 3.95 -6.54
C PRO A 7 30.56 3.95 -5.37
N SER A 8 29.39 4.55 -5.58
CA SER A 8 28.27 4.42 -4.63
C SER A 8 28.05 2.92 -4.42
N ASP A 9 28.23 2.47 -3.18
CA ASP A 9 27.97 1.10 -2.75
C ASP A 9 26.65 0.65 -3.38
N GLY A 10 26.73 -0.33 -4.29
CA GLY A 10 25.68 -0.70 -5.24
C GLY A 10 24.48 -1.39 -4.61
N SER A 11 24.11 -0.98 -3.40
CA SER A 11 22.94 -1.48 -2.69
C SER A 11 21.68 -0.91 -3.33
N ASP A 12 20.86 -1.79 -3.88
CA ASP A 12 19.52 -1.42 -4.34
C ASP A 12 18.76 -0.67 -3.24
N PRO A 13 18.10 0.46 -3.55
CA PRO A 13 17.38 1.23 -2.56
C PRO A 13 16.28 0.36 -1.92
N SER A 14 16.19 0.39 -0.60
CA SER A 14 15.13 -0.32 0.13
C SER A 14 13.74 0.14 -0.34
N PHE A 15 12.72 -0.71 -0.16
CA PHE A 15 11.32 -0.37 -0.44
C PHE A 15 10.91 0.97 0.20
N ALA A 16 11.29 1.19 1.46
CA ALA A 16 10.98 2.41 2.19
C ALA A 16 11.67 3.64 1.58
N ALA A 17 12.92 3.51 1.13
CA ALA A 17 13.65 4.58 0.45
C ALA A 17 13.01 4.91 -0.91
N LYS A 18 12.69 3.89 -1.72
CA LYS A 18 12.02 4.07 -3.01
C LYS A 18 10.66 4.75 -2.86
N LEU A 19 9.83 4.28 -1.92
CA LEU A 19 8.53 4.90 -1.66
C LEU A 19 8.68 6.35 -1.18
N ARG A 20 9.63 6.62 -0.28
CA ARG A 20 9.90 7.97 0.23
C ARG A 20 10.28 8.92 -0.90
N ASP A 21 11.17 8.50 -1.79
CA ASP A 21 11.59 9.28 -2.94
C ASP A 21 10.41 9.60 -3.87
N VAL A 22 9.65 8.58 -4.26
CA VAL A 22 8.55 8.71 -5.21
C VAL A 22 7.41 9.62 -4.72
N ILE A 23 7.15 9.69 -3.41
CA ILE A 23 6.14 10.60 -2.85
C ILE A 23 6.70 11.99 -2.48
N GLY A 24 7.94 12.31 -2.83
CA GLY A 24 8.58 13.59 -2.52
C GLY A 24 8.97 13.75 -1.04
N GLY A 25 9.20 12.65 -0.34
CA GLY A 25 9.76 12.62 1.01
C GLY A 25 8.79 12.87 2.16
N ARG A 26 7.53 13.23 1.88
CA ARG A 26 6.54 13.58 2.91
C ARG A 26 5.22 12.85 2.67
N PHE A 27 4.75 12.14 3.69
CA PHE A 27 3.44 11.51 3.67
C PHE A 27 2.31 12.53 3.94
N SER A 28 1.23 12.42 3.18
CA SER A 28 -0.04 13.11 3.41
C SER A 28 -1.16 12.10 3.62
N PRO A 29 -2.16 12.38 4.49
CA PRO A 29 -3.32 11.50 4.66
C PRO A 29 -4.06 11.16 3.35
N ALA A 30 -4.02 12.07 2.36
CA ALA A 30 -4.57 11.82 1.02
C ALA A 30 -3.86 10.66 0.29
N MET A 31 -2.59 10.39 0.60
CA MET A 31 -1.79 9.30 0.04
C MET A 31 -2.10 7.93 0.63
N ARG A 32 -2.86 7.86 1.73
CA ARG A 32 -3.12 6.62 2.48
C ARG A 32 -3.56 5.46 1.60
N ARG A 33 -4.43 5.71 0.62
CA ARG A 33 -4.93 4.68 -0.30
C ARG A 33 -3.88 4.26 -1.32
N SER A 34 -3.17 5.20 -1.93
CA SER A 34 -2.09 4.90 -2.87
C SER A 34 -0.96 4.12 -2.20
N VAL A 35 -0.57 4.50 -0.97
CA VAL A 35 0.44 3.77 -0.19
C VAL A 35 -0.06 2.37 0.18
N GLN A 36 -1.33 2.22 0.59
CA GLN A 36 -1.92 0.90 0.84
C GLN A 36 -1.84 0.01 -0.42
N THR A 37 -2.10 0.55 -1.61
CA THR A 37 -1.96 -0.17 -2.89
C THR A 37 -0.53 -0.65 -3.12
N VAL A 38 0.45 0.25 -3.03
CA VAL A 38 1.88 -0.07 -3.22
C VAL A 38 2.34 -1.13 -2.24
N VAL A 39 1.98 -1.00 -0.95
CA VAL A 39 2.35 -1.96 0.09
C VAL A 39 1.78 -3.34 -0.22
N LEU A 40 0.51 -3.43 -0.65
CA LEU A 40 -0.10 -4.70 -1.02
C LEU A 40 0.56 -5.31 -2.26
N TYR A 41 1.00 -4.48 -3.21
CA TYR A 41 1.75 -4.92 -4.38
C TYR A 41 3.11 -5.50 -3.99
N GLU A 42 3.87 -4.77 -3.18
CA GLU A 42 5.19 -5.21 -2.72
C GLU A 42 5.09 -6.48 -1.85
N ALA A 43 4.12 -6.54 -0.93
CA ALA A 43 3.84 -7.73 -0.13
C ALA A 43 3.57 -8.97 -1.01
N ASN A 44 2.88 -8.78 -2.15
CA ASN A 44 2.65 -9.85 -3.09
C ASN A 44 3.94 -10.30 -3.80
N ARG A 45 4.81 -9.35 -4.16
CA ARG A 45 6.13 -9.66 -4.75
C ARG A 45 7.00 -10.45 -3.77
N CYS A 46 7.01 -10.09 -2.48
CA CYS A 46 7.76 -10.82 -1.45
C CYS A 46 7.33 -12.30 -1.29
N LEU A 47 6.05 -12.60 -1.53
CA LEU A 47 5.47 -13.91 -1.24
C LEU A 47 5.19 -14.78 -2.47
N LYS A 48 5.38 -14.24 -3.68
CA LYS A 48 4.95 -14.86 -4.95
C LYS A 48 5.41 -16.32 -5.06
N ASP A 49 6.68 -16.58 -4.74
CA ASP A 49 7.29 -17.90 -4.86
C ASP A 49 6.90 -18.85 -3.71
N ARG A 50 6.41 -18.32 -2.59
CA ARG A 50 5.96 -19.08 -1.42
C ARG A 50 4.48 -19.47 -1.51
N TYR A 51 3.68 -18.88 -2.39
CA TYR A 51 2.24 -19.15 -2.41
C TYR A 51 1.90 -20.61 -2.77
N SER A 52 2.72 -21.29 -3.55
CA SER A 52 2.52 -22.69 -3.93
C SER A 52 2.48 -23.61 -2.71
N SER A 53 3.25 -23.33 -1.66
CA SER A 53 3.31 -24.12 -0.42
C SER A 53 2.25 -23.72 0.62
N LEU A 54 1.52 -22.63 0.40
CA LEU A 54 0.52 -22.11 1.33
C LEU A 54 -0.92 -22.46 0.89
N ARG A 55 -1.77 -22.84 1.86
CA ARG A 55 -3.21 -23.00 1.65
C ARG A 55 -3.86 -21.63 1.35
N PRO A 56 -5.02 -21.59 0.66
CA PRO A 56 -5.65 -20.32 0.27
C PRO A 56 -5.87 -19.32 1.42
N PHE A 57 -6.26 -19.77 2.62
CA PHE A 57 -6.42 -18.86 3.77
C PHE A 57 -5.08 -18.36 4.31
N GLN A 58 -4.03 -19.20 4.28
CA GLN A 58 -2.68 -18.84 4.72
C GLN A 58 -2.06 -17.79 3.80
N ARG A 59 -2.30 -17.87 2.48
CA ARG A 59 -1.84 -16.84 1.52
C ARG A 59 -2.39 -15.45 1.87
N LYS A 60 -3.67 -15.38 2.25
CA LYS A 60 -4.34 -14.12 2.64
C LYS A 60 -3.75 -13.54 3.92
N ILE A 61 -3.53 -14.39 4.93
CA ILE A 61 -2.90 -14.02 6.20
C ILE A 61 -1.45 -13.56 5.95
N ALA A 62 -0.65 -14.36 5.24
CA ALA A 62 0.74 -14.02 4.91
C ALA A 62 0.85 -12.66 4.21
N LEU A 63 0.01 -12.41 3.20
CA LEU A 63 -0.02 -11.12 2.50
C LEU A 63 -0.35 -9.97 3.45
N TYR A 64 -1.36 -10.15 4.31
CA TYR A 64 -1.78 -9.13 5.27
C TYR A 64 -0.67 -8.79 6.28
N ASP A 65 -0.01 -9.81 6.84
CA ASP A 65 1.05 -9.60 7.81
C ASP A 65 2.30 -9.00 7.15
N THR A 66 2.63 -9.44 5.94
CA THR A 66 3.74 -8.87 5.16
C THR A 66 3.49 -7.40 4.83
N ALA A 67 2.26 -7.04 4.45
CA ALA A 67 1.87 -5.65 4.27
C ALA A 67 2.01 -4.83 5.57
N SER A 68 1.62 -5.40 6.71
CA SER A 68 1.76 -4.75 8.02
C SER A 68 3.22 -4.53 8.40
N ASP A 69 4.08 -5.53 8.19
CA ASP A 69 5.51 -5.44 8.45
C ASP A 69 6.19 -4.43 7.52
N LEU A 70 5.84 -4.41 6.22
CA LEU A 70 6.33 -3.41 5.28
C LEU A 70 5.95 -2.00 5.73
N ILE A 71 4.72 -1.77 6.19
CA ILE A 71 4.29 -0.47 6.74
C ILE A 71 5.13 -0.10 7.97
N ASN A 72 5.46 -1.06 8.83
CA ASN A 72 6.32 -0.82 9.99
C ASN A 72 7.74 -0.38 9.60
N THR A 73 8.24 -0.74 8.41
CA THR A 73 9.53 -0.24 7.89
C THR A 73 9.47 1.21 7.41
N LEU A 74 8.28 1.79 7.19
CA LEU A 74 8.11 3.16 6.68
C LEU A 74 8.31 4.21 7.78
N THR A 75 9.49 4.26 8.38
CA THR A 75 9.79 5.12 9.55
C THR A 75 9.68 6.62 9.27
N PHE A 76 9.71 7.04 8.01
CA PHE A 76 9.43 8.43 7.60
C PHE A 76 7.94 8.81 7.73
N ILE A 77 7.06 7.83 7.92
CA ILE A 77 5.63 8.03 8.18
C ILE A 77 5.38 7.93 9.69
N PRO A 78 4.77 8.95 10.32
CA PRO A 78 4.43 8.90 11.73
C PRO A 78 3.63 7.62 12.12
N PRO A 79 3.87 7.01 13.29
CA PRO A 79 3.22 5.76 13.70
C PRO A 79 1.69 5.77 13.59
N TYR A 80 1.05 6.89 13.96
CA TYR A 80 -0.42 6.99 13.89
C TYR A 80 -0.96 6.90 12.46
N HIS A 81 -0.25 7.50 11.49
CA HIS A 81 -0.60 7.38 10.07
C HIS A 81 -0.30 6.00 9.50
N ARG A 82 0.76 5.33 9.97
CA ARG A 82 1.05 3.94 9.58
C ARG A 82 -0.10 2.99 9.89
N ILE A 83 -0.70 3.12 11.06
CA ILE A 83 -1.89 2.35 11.46
C ILE A 83 -3.06 2.61 10.51
N GLU A 84 -3.29 3.88 10.14
CA GLU A 84 -4.40 4.27 9.25
C GLU A 84 -4.27 3.70 7.83
N ILE A 85 -3.05 3.42 7.36
CA ILE A 85 -2.83 2.74 6.07
C ILE A 85 -3.49 1.36 6.07
N MET A 86 -3.59 0.67 7.21
CA MET A 86 -4.25 -0.62 7.33
C MET A 86 -5.77 -0.54 7.54
N PHE A 87 -6.40 0.63 7.45
CA PHE A 87 -7.86 0.74 7.50
C PHE A 87 -8.52 0.57 6.12
N ARG A 88 -9.69 -0.08 6.11
CA ARG A 88 -10.58 -0.17 4.96
C ARG A 88 -11.15 1.20 4.60
N THR A 89 -11.64 1.97 5.56
CA THR A 89 -12.22 3.31 5.36
C THR A 89 -11.59 4.29 6.35
N ALA A 90 -11.42 5.56 5.93
CA ALA A 90 -10.84 6.58 6.80
C ALA A 90 -11.81 6.97 7.92
N SER A 91 -13.10 7.15 7.59
CA SER A 91 -14.14 7.58 8.55
C SER A 91 -14.47 6.53 9.60
N GLY A 92 -14.67 5.28 9.17
CA GLY A 92 -15.07 4.19 10.07
C GLY A 92 -13.92 3.54 10.84
N LYS A 93 -12.66 3.87 10.50
CA LYS A 93 -11.43 3.24 11.04
C LYS A 93 -11.50 1.70 11.10
N VAL A 94 -12.27 1.10 10.19
CA VAL A 94 -12.48 -0.35 10.16
C VAL A 94 -11.20 -1.00 9.63
N PRO A 95 -10.57 -1.94 10.33
CA PRO A 95 -9.39 -2.63 9.83
C PRO A 95 -9.62 -3.29 8.47
N LEU A 96 -8.59 -3.26 7.63
CA LEU A 96 -8.55 -4.08 6.42
C LEU A 96 -8.55 -5.55 6.84
N SER A 97 -9.41 -6.38 6.26
CA SER A 97 -9.37 -7.83 6.49
C SER A 97 -8.42 -8.51 5.50
N PRO A 98 -7.85 -9.68 5.84
CA PRO A 98 -7.02 -10.45 4.90
C PRO A 98 -7.73 -10.77 3.58
N ASP A 99 -9.02 -11.11 3.62
CA ASP A 99 -9.82 -11.37 2.43
C ASP A 99 -9.95 -10.14 1.52
N LEU A 100 -10.11 -8.95 2.11
CA LEU A 100 -10.20 -7.71 1.33
C LEU A 100 -8.82 -7.27 0.81
N ALA A 101 -7.77 -7.41 1.62
CA ALA A 101 -6.39 -7.17 1.20
C ALA A 101 -6.02 -8.02 -0.03
N TRP A 102 -6.31 -9.32 0.04
CA TRP A 102 -6.09 -10.26 -1.06
C TRP A 102 -6.87 -9.88 -2.33
N ARG A 103 -8.16 -9.58 -2.20
CA ARG A 103 -8.98 -9.16 -3.35
C ARG A 103 -8.44 -7.90 -4.01
N ARG A 104 -8.04 -6.89 -3.23
CA ARG A 104 -7.45 -5.65 -3.76
C ARG A 104 -6.14 -5.90 -4.46
N MET A 105 -5.24 -6.64 -3.83
CA MET A 105 -3.96 -7.03 -4.41
C MET A 105 -4.14 -7.68 -5.79
N LYS A 106 -5.07 -8.64 -5.92
CA LYS A 106 -5.33 -9.34 -7.18
C LYS A 106 -5.86 -8.45 -8.31
N LEU A 107 -6.37 -7.25 -7.99
CA LEU A 107 -6.89 -6.31 -8.97
C LEU A 107 -5.85 -5.29 -9.43
N ILE A 108 -4.74 -5.10 -8.72
CA ILE A 108 -3.78 -4.01 -8.99
C ILE A 108 -3.25 -4.09 -10.43
N ASP A 109 -2.64 -5.20 -10.84
CA ASP A 109 -2.08 -5.34 -12.20
C ASP A 109 -3.17 -5.13 -13.26
N ARG A 110 -4.35 -5.72 -13.04
CA ARG A 110 -5.49 -5.59 -13.96
C ARG A 110 -5.96 -4.14 -14.07
N GLU A 111 -6.03 -3.41 -12.97
CA GLU A 111 -6.44 -2.01 -12.95
C GLU A 111 -5.41 -1.13 -13.64
N ILE A 112 -4.11 -1.34 -13.40
CA ILE A 112 -3.03 -0.61 -14.09
C ILE A 112 -3.12 -0.84 -15.60
N GLN A 113 -3.17 -2.11 -16.02
CA GLN A 113 -3.24 -2.49 -17.44
C GLN A 113 -4.52 -1.99 -18.13
N LYS A 114 -5.63 -1.89 -17.42
CA LYS A 114 -6.90 -1.42 -17.99
C LYS A 114 -7.01 0.10 -18.01
N THR A 115 -6.47 0.80 -17.01
CA THR A 115 -6.80 2.22 -16.74
C THR A 115 -5.64 3.18 -16.92
N ILE A 116 -4.40 2.72 -16.73
CA ILE A 116 -3.20 3.56 -16.82
C ILE A 116 -2.47 3.30 -18.14
N VAL A 117 -2.08 2.05 -18.42
CA VAL A 117 -1.25 1.69 -19.59
C VAL A 117 -1.79 2.25 -20.92
N PRO A 118 -3.09 2.10 -21.26
CA PRO A 118 -3.60 2.61 -22.53
C PRO A 118 -3.56 4.14 -22.63
N LYS A 119 -3.62 4.84 -21.49
CA LYS A 119 -3.68 6.30 -21.43
C LYS A 119 -2.32 6.96 -21.27
N ILE A 120 -1.33 6.26 -20.71
CA ILE A 120 0.04 6.76 -20.59
C ILE A 120 0.84 6.54 -21.86
N ARG A 121 0.46 5.58 -22.71
CA ARG A 121 1.13 5.29 -24.00
C ARG A 121 1.47 6.53 -24.84
N PRO A 122 0.58 7.54 -25.01
CA PRO A 122 0.91 8.75 -25.77
C PRO A 122 2.00 9.64 -25.15
N PHE A 123 2.35 9.41 -23.88
CA PHE A 123 3.38 10.13 -23.13
C PHE A 123 4.67 9.32 -23.03
N LEU A 124 4.72 8.10 -23.58
CA LEU A 124 5.94 7.30 -23.58
C LEU A 124 6.88 7.81 -24.67
N ASP A 125 7.84 8.61 -24.26
CA ASP A 125 8.89 9.16 -25.11
C ASP A 125 10.25 8.54 -24.71
N PRO A 126 11.01 7.93 -25.64
CA PRO A 126 12.35 7.40 -25.37
C PRO A 126 13.35 8.46 -24.88
N ASP A 127 13.13 9.73 -25.22
CA ASP A 127 14.00 10.84 -24.85
C ASP A 127 13.66 11.44 -23.48
N LEU A 128 12.53 11.05 -22.89
CA LEU A 128 12.10 11.49 -21.56
C LEU A 128 12.32 10.41 -20.49
N GLY A 129 12.66 10.87 -19.29
CA GLY A 129 12.75 9.97 -18.14
C GLY A 129 11.36 9.47 -17.70
N HIS A 130 11.28 8.25 -17.15
CA HIS A 130 10.02 7.68 -16.62
C HIS A 130 9.26 8.62 -15.68
N LYS A 131 9.99 9.37 -14.85
CA LYS A 131 9.41 10.36 -13.94
C LYS A 131 8.70 11.49 -14.70
N GLU A 132 9.32 12.00 -15.76
CA GLU A 132 8.77 13.08 -16.59
C GLU A 132 7.53 12.61 -17.33
N CYS A 133 7.58 11.42 -17.95
CA CYS A 133 6.42 10.79 -18.58
C CYS A 133 5.24 10.63 -17.60
N CYS A 134 5.53 10.21 -16.35
CA CYS A 134 4.51 10.11 -15.31
C CYS A 134 3.93 11.49 -14.92
N ASP A 135 4.78 12.51 -14.79
CA ASP A 135 4.36 13.86 -14.39
C ASP A 135 3.49 14.50 -15.49
N ASP A 136 3.85 14.35 -16.76
CA ASP A 136 3.07 14.81 -17.91
C ASP A 136 1.72 14.09 -18.02
N PHE A 137 1.70 12.77 -17.81
CA PHE A 137 0.47 12.00 -17.76
C PHE A 137 -0.47 12.49 -16.65
N ILE A 138 0.04 12.73 -15.44
CA ILE A 138 -0.76 13.24 -14.32
C ILE A 138 -1.32 14.62 -14.63
N GLN A 139 -0.50 15.51 -15.18
CA GLN A 139 -0.94 16.84 -15.60
C GLN A 139 -2.05 16.74 -16.65
N SER A 140 -1.92 15.87 -17.65
CA SER A 140 -2.97 15.56 -18.62
C SER A 140 -4.28 15.09 -17.98
N GLN A 141 -4.21 14.14 -17.03
CA GLN A 141 -5.41 13.66 -16.34
C GLN A 141 -6.08 14.77 -15.52
N TYR A 142 -5.29 15.65 -14.89
CA TYR A 142 -5.82 16.79 -14.15
C TYR A 142 -6.51 17.80 -15.06
N GLU A 143 -5.92 18.15 -16.19
CA GLU A 143 -6.51 19.08 -17.16
C GLU A 143 -7.83 18.52 -17.74
N ALA A 144 -7.88 17.22 -18.03
CA ALA A 144 -9.09 16.56 -18.50
C ALA A 144 -10.25 16.63 -17.49
N VAL A 145 -9.95 16.54 -16.18
CA VAL A 145 -10.97 16.60 -15.12
C VAL A 145 -11.33 18.05 -14.76
N SER A 146 -10.34 18.95 -14.74
CA SER A 146 -10.55 20.35 -14.36
C SER A 146 -11.10 21.23 -15.49
N GLY A 147 -10.94 20.81 -16.74
CA GLY A 147 -11.32 21.58 -17.93
C GLY A 147 -10.43 22.78 -18.23
N VAL A 148 -9.30 22.95 -17.52
CA VAL A 148 -8.41 24.10 -17.65
C VAL A 148 -7.01 23.65 -18.05
N ARG A 149 -6.65 23.87 -19.31
CA ARG A 149 -5.32 23.56 -19.86
C ARG A 149 -4.24 24.44 -19.23
N GLY A 150 -3.07 23.88 -18.95
CA GLY A 150 -1.91 24.58 -18.38
C GLY A 150 -2.01 24.88 -16.88
N LYS A 151 -3.14 24.59 -16.24
CA LYS A 151 -3.29 24.79 -14.80
C LYS A 151 -2.52 23.69 -14.07
N LYS A 152 -1.49 24.05 -13.32
CA LYS A 152 -0.73 23.10 -12.51
C LYS A 152 -1.64 22.34 -11.55
N HIS A 153 -1.56 21.02 -11.55
CA HIS A 153 -2.33 20.19 -10.63
C HIS A 153 -1.90 20.41 -9.17
N PRO A 154 -2.81 20.32 -8.18
CA PRO A 154 -2.44 20.30 -6.76
C PRO A 154 -1.55 19.09 -6.45
N THR A 155 -0.58 19.24 -5.54
CA THR A 155 0.41 18.19 -5.20
C THR A 155 -0.23 16.87 -4.78
N VAL A 156 -1.38 16.91 -4.09
CA VAL A 156 -2.05 15.71 -3.58
C VAL A 156 -3.17 15.18 -4.49
N TRP A 157 -3.36 15.80 -5.65
CA TRP A 157 -4.49 15.49 -6.53
C TRP A 157 -4.43 14.05 -7.05
N GLU A 158 -3.26 13.61 -7.50
CA GLU A 158 -3.06 12.24 -8.02
C GLU A 158 -3.43 11.18 -6.98
N TYR A 159 -3.13 11.41 -5.71
CA TYR A 159 -3.42 10.43 -4.66
C TYR A 159 -4.90 10.33 -4.32
N SER A 160 -5.66 11.41 -4.54
CA SER A 160 -7.10 11.39 -4.30
C SER A 160 -7.89 10.78 -5.46
N HIS A 161 -7.39 10.92 -6.69
CA HIS A 161 -8.13 10.58 -7.91
C HIS A 161 -7.57 9.36 -8.66
N LEU A 162 -6.28 9.06 -8.49
CA LEU A 162 -5.54 8.02 -9.22
C LEU A 162 -4.77 7.13 -8.23
N ASN A 163 -5.49 6.54 -7.28
CA ASN A 163 -4.90 5.73 -6.20
C ASN A 163 -3.95 4.62 -6.68
N ILE A 164 -4.23 4.03 -7.85
CA ILE A 164 -3.42 2.94 -8.42
C ILE A 164 -2.14 3.45 -9.10
N PHE A 165 -2.08 4.74 -9.45
CA PHE A 165 -1.00 5.29 -10.25
C PHE A 165 0.35 5.28 -9.52
N LEU A 166 0.35 5.40 -8.20
CA LEU A 166 1.58 5.29 -7.42
C LEU A 166 2.25 3.91 -7.59
N ALA A 167 1.46 2.84 -7.72
CA ALA A 167 2.00 1.51 -8.00
C ALA A 167 2.56 1.42 -9.42
N TYR A 168 1.91 2.04 -10.41
CA TYR A 168 2.49 2.18 -11.75
C TYR A 168 3.84 2.92 -11.69
N ARG A 169 3.87 4.11 -11.10
CA ARG A 169 5.07 4.95 -10.97
C ARG A 169 6.24 4.21 -10.31
N MET A 170 5.96 3.33 -9.33
CA MET A 170 6.99 2.59 -8.60
C MET A 170 7.46 1.29 -9.26
N PHE A 171 6.60 0.60 -10.02
CA PHE A 171 6.86 -0.80 -10.42
C PHE A 171 6.81 -1.03 -11.93
N TYR A 172 6.39 -0.05 -12.72
CA TYR A 172 6.27 -0.16 -14.16
C TYR A 172 7.27 0.75 -14.85
N LEU A 173 7.69 0.35 -16.04
CA LEU A 173 8.46 1.15 -16.98
C LEU A 173 7.83 0.98 -18.36
N GLY A 174 7.32 2.06 -18.94
CA GLY A 174 6.54 1.98 -20.16
C GLY A 174 5.22 1.22 -19.95
N GLU A 175 5.00 0.15 -20.71
CA GLU A 175 3.75 -0.62 -20.67
C GLU A 175 3.79 -1.84 -19.74
N ASP A 176 4.99 -2.20 -19.28
CA ASP A 176 5.27 -3.43 -18.56
C ASP A 176 5.82 -3.16 -17.15
N VAL A 177 5.82 -4.20 -16.33
CA VAL A 177 6.54 -4.18 -15.05
C VAL A 177 8.02 -3.94 -15.35
N ASP A 178 8.65 -3.04 -14.62
CA ASP A 178 10.05 -2.68 -14.78
C ASP A 178 10.93 -3.96 -14.75
N PRO A 179 11.63 -4.29 -15.85
CA PRO A 179 12.43 -5.51 -15.93
C PRO A 179 13.66 -5.45 -15.03
N LEU A 180 14.08 -4.25 -14.59
CA LEU A 180 15.21 -4.02 -13.69
C LEU A 180 14.76 -3.90 -12.23
N LEU A 181 13.49 -4.18 -11.94
CA LEU A 181 12.95 -4.05 -10.60
C LEU A 181 13.63 -5.06 -9.64
N PRO A 182 14.28 -4.61 -8.56
CA PRO A 182 15.02 -5.49 -7.66
C PRO A 182 14.07 -6.47 -6.97
N SER A 183 14.57 -7.66 -6.62
CA SER A 183 13.77 -8.67 -5.92
C SER A 183 13.21 -8.10 -4.62
N ALA A 184 11.90 -8.28 -4.41
CA ALA A 184 11.23 -7.83 -3.20
C ALA A 184 11.71 -8.64 -1.99
N LYS A 185 11.93 -7.97 -0.86
CA LYS A 185 12.46 -8.59 0.38
C LYS A 185 11.39 -8.54 1.47
N ASP A 186 10.97 -9.72 1.95
CA ASP A 186 10.08 -9.83 3.12
C ASP A 186 10.82 -9.32 4.37
N PRO A 187 10.32 -8.29 5.08
CA PRO A 187 10.94 -7.84 6.32
C PRO A 187 10.97 -8.92 7.41
N ASN A 188 10.12 -9.96 7.30
CA ASN A 188 10.09 -11.10 8.20
C ASN A 188 10.12 -12.42 7.41
N PRO A 189 11.31 -12.87 6.96
CA PRO A 189 11.44 -14.08 6.14
C PRO A 189 10.97 -15.35 6.87
N ASN A 190 11.05 -15.35 8.21
CA ASN A 190 10.69 -16.47 9.06
C ASN A 190 9.20 -16.46 9.48
N ARG A 191 8.35 -15.70 8.77
CA ARG A 191 6.92 -15.58 9.05
C ARG A 191 6.25 -16.95 9.19
N VAL A 192 5.64 -17.16 10.35
CA VAL A 192 4.82 -18.33 10.65
C VAL A 192 3.36 -17.99 10.42
N VAL A 193 2.68 -18.78 9.59
CA VAL A 193 1.23 -18.67 9.37
C VAL A 193 0.49 -19.82 10.09
N PRO A 194 -0.72 -19.58 10.61
CA PRO A 194 -1.48 -20.61 11.29
C PRO A 194 -1.76 -21.83 10.41
N ASN A 195 -1.65 -23.04 10.99
CA ASN A 195 -1.97 -24.30 10.29
C ASN A 195 -3.48 -24.54 10.13
N LYS A 196 -4.29 -23.92 10.99
CA LYS A 196 -5.76 -23.93 10.95
C LYS A 196 -6.28 -22.51 10.75
N LYS A 197 -7.40 -22.37 10.05
CA LYS A 197 -8.03 -21.07 9.81
C LYS A 197 -8.50 -20.49 11.16
N PRO A 198 -8.03 -19.31 11.59
CA PRO A 198 -8.51 -18.67 12.81
C PRO A 198 -9.96 -18.20 12.63
N ALA A 199 -10.72 -18.16 13.73
CA ALA A 199 -12.09 -17.63 13.72
C ALA A 199 -12.13 -16.12 13.45
N VAL A 200 -11.16 -15.38 13.99
CA VAL A 200 -11.00 -13.92 13.83
C VAL A 200 -9.56 -13.60 13.42
N TYR A 201 -9.38 -12.76 12.41
CA TYR A 201 -8.06 -12.28 11.99
C TYR A 201 -8.11 -10.88 11.35
N PRO A 202 -7.19 -9.96 11.69
CA PRO A 202 -6.18 -10.08 12.74
C PRO A 202 -6.81 -10.27 14.14
N PRO A 203 -6.08 -10.84 15.12
CA PRO A 203 -6.58 -10.95 16.48
C PRO A 203 -6.91 -9.56 17.02
N ASP A 204 -8.01 -9.44 17.76
CA ASP A 204 -8.37 -8.17 18.38
C ASP A 204 -7.29 -7.77 19.39
N PRO A 205 -6.65 -6.60 19.25
CA PRO A 205 -5.61 -6.15 20.17
C PRO A 205 -6.13 -6.02 21.61
N THR A 206 -7.44 -5.86 21.84
CA THR A 206 -8.04 -5.78 23.18
C THR A 206 -8.22 -7.13 23.86
N MET A 207 -8.19 -8.24 23.12
CA MET A 207 -8.39 -9.59 23.67
C MET A 207 -7.09 -10.29 24.09
N GLY A 208 -5.92 -9.65 23.86
CA GLY A 208 -4.59 -10.20 24.17
C GLY A 208 -4.01 -9.81 25.54
N ALA A 209 -4.62 -8.86 26.24
CA ALA A 209 -4.26 -8.51 27.63
C ALA A 209 -5.43 -8.93 28.53
N GLY A 210 -5.20 -9.89 29.43
CA GLY A 210 -6.24 -10.51 30.25
C GLY A 210 -7.14 -9.53 31.00
N GLY A 211 -8.30 -9.22 30.42
CA GLY A 211 -9.35 -8.43 31.05
C GLY A 211 -10.64 -9.23 31.07
N ARG A 212 -10.88 -9.98 32.15
CA ARG A 212 -12.22 -10.39 32.56
C ARG A 212 -13.04 -9.11 32.79
N HIS A 213 -13.70 -8.59 31.77
CA HIS A 213 -14.78 -7.65 31.98
C HIS A 213 -15.99 -8.47 32.43
N VAL A 214 -16.11 -8.62 33.75
CA VAL A 214 -17.33 -9.04 34.40
C VAL A 214 -18.40 -8.03 33.98
N LEU A 215 -19.33 -8.45 33.12
CA LEU A 215 -20.58 -7.74 32.92
C LEU A 215 -21.31 -7.75 34.26
N ALA A 216 -21.28 -6.62 34.96
CA ALA A 216 -22.19 -6.37 36.06
C ALA A 216 -23.62 -6.36 35.51
N SER A 217 -24.32 -7.48 35.70
CA SER A 217 -25.76 -7.56 35.56
C SER A 217 -26.40 -6.52 36.46
N ARG A 218 -26.85 -5.41 35.88
CA ARG A 218 -27.74 -4.45 36.53
C ARG A 218 -29.10 -5.14 36.68
N GLY A 219 -29.32 -5.78 37.82
CA GLY A 219 -30.66 -6.10 38.30
C GLY A 219 -31.40 -4.79 38.58
N GLY A 220 -32.30 -4.42 37.68
CA GLY A 220 -33.29 -3.38 37.95
C GLY A 220 -34.36 -3.96 38.86
N MET A 221 -34.30 -3.62 40.15
CA MET A 221 -35.40 -3.79 41.10
C MET A 221 -36.62 -3.01 40.61
N HIS A 222 -37.74 -3.71 40.46
CA HIS A 222 -39.07 -3.11 40.49
C HIS A 222 -39.38 -2.65 41.93
N PRO A 223 -39.86 -1.42 42.15
CA PRO A 223 -40.64 -1.11 43.33
C PRO A 223 -42.14 -1.29 43.02
N SER A 224 -42.76 -2.21 43.74
CA SER A 224 -44.21 -2.29 43.93
C SER A 224 -44.63 -1.33 45.06
N GLY A 225 -45.80 -0.69 44.90
CA GLY A 225 -46.49 0.11 45.93
C GLY A 225 -46.07 1.59 45.95
N MET A 226 -46.98 2.57 45.94
CA MET A 226 -48.38 2.63 46.38
C MET A 226 -49.31 3.17 45.29
#